data_AF-M9RMF0-F1
#
_entry.id   AF-M9RMF0-F1
#
_cell.length_a   1.000
_cell.length_b   1.000
_cell.length_c   1.000
_cell.angle_alpha   90.00
_cell.angle_beta   90.00
_cell.angle_gamma   90.00
#
_symmetry.space_group_name_H-M   'P 1'
#
loop_
_entity.id
_entity.type
_entity.pdbx_description
1 polymer ?
#
loop_
_entity_poly.entity_id
_entity_poly.type
_entity_poly.pdbx_seq_one_letter_code
_entity_poly.pdbx_strand_id
1 'polypeptide(L)' 'MGIAILALGLVLIVEGLVYALAPSLVEDLLAALRDLPLETRRMVGLAALAVGMLLVWVAANLGVLG' A
#
# COMPACT_ATOMS: atom_id res chain seq x y z
N MET A 1 -3.57 15.29 -14.22
CA MET A 1 -4.78 14.43 -14.24
C MET A 1 -4.45 12.97 -14.56
N GLY A 2 -3.68 12.67 -15.63
CA GLY A 2 -3.38 11.28 -16.03
C GLY A 2 -2.68 10.42 -14.98
N ILE A 3 -1.69 10.96 -14.25
CA ILE A 3 -0.96 10.23 -13.20
C ILE A 3 -1.91 9.77 -12.07
N ALA A 4 -2.89 10.60 -11.70
CA ALA A 4 -3.86 10.23 -10.65
C ALA A 4 -4.74 9.05 -11.08
N ILE A 5 -5.19 9.05 -12.35
CA ILE A 5 -5.97 7.94 -12.91
C ILE A 5 -5.13 6.66 -12.97
N LEU A 6 -3.87 6.76 -13.40
CA LEU A 6 -2.93 5.64 -13.43
C LEU A 6 -2.68 5.08 -12.04
N ALA A 7 -2.39 5.94 -11.05
CA ALA A 7 -2.14 5.52 -9.68
C ALA A 7 -3.37 4.80 -9.09
N LEU A 8 -4.57 5.35 -9.29
CA LEU A 8 -5.82 4.71 -8.87
C LEU A 8 -6.04 3.36 -9.57
N GLY A 9 -5.81 3.29 -10.88
CA GLY A 9 -5.95 2.05 -11.65
C GLY A 9 -4.99 0.95 -11.18
N LEU A 10 -3.73 1.30 -10.93
CA LEU A 10 -2.73 0.36 -10.41
C LEU A 10 -3.10 -0.13 -9.01
N VAL A 11 -3.53 0.75 -8.11
CA VAL A 11 -4.01 0.36 -6.76
C VAL A 11 -5.18 -0.61 -6.87
N LEU A 12 -6.18 -0.33 -7.71
CA LEU A 12 -7.33 -1.22 -7.90
C LEU A 12 -6.95 -2.59 -8.47
N ILE A 13 -6.00 -2.63 -9.42
CA ILE A 13 -5.50 -3.89 -9.98
C ILE A 13 -4.80 -4.70 -8.89
N VAL A 14 -3.88 -4.10 -8.14
CA VAL A 14 -3.12 -4.79 -7.10
C VAL A 14 -4.04 -5.29 -5.98
N GLU A 15 -4.92 -4.43 -5.46
CA GLU A 15 -5.90 -4.80 -4.44
C GLU A 15 -6.86 -5.90 -4.93
N GLY A 16 -7.40 -5.74 -6.14
CA GLY A 16 -8.31 -6.71 -6.75
C GLY A 16 -7.67 -8.08 -6.97
N LEU A 17 -6.38 -8.12 -7.35
CA LEU A 17 -5.63 -9.36 -7.51
C LEU A 17 -5.46 -10.09 -6.18
N VAL A 18 -5.15 -9.36 -5.10
CA VAL A 18 -5.03 -9.95 -3.76
C VAL A 18 -6.36 -10.60 -3.36
N TYR A 19 -7.48 -9.92 -3.55
CA TYR A 19 -8.81 -10.48 -3.24
C TYR A 19 -9.19 -11.66 -4.15
N ALA A 20 -8.83 -11.62 -5.43
CA ALA A 20 -9.23 -12.65 -6.39
C ALA A 20 -8.37 -13.93 -6.30
N LEU A 21 -7.06 -13.79 -6.08
CA LEU A 21 -6.12 -14.93 -6.11
C LEU A 21 -5.85 -15.53 -4.74
N ALA A 22 -5.88 -14.72 -3.68
CA ALA A 22 -5.49 -15.15 -2.35
C ALA A 22 -6.31 -14.49 -1.23
N PRO A 23 -7.64 -14.67 -1.21
CA PRO A 23 -8.51 -14.07 -0.20
C PRO A 23 -8.13 -14.47 1.23
N SER A 24 -7.64 -15.70 1.45
CA SER A 24 -7.21 -16.17 2.77
C SER A 24 -6.01 -15.38 3.33
N LEU A 25 -5.10 -14.88 2.47
CA LEU A 25 -3.99 -14.05 2.93
C LEU A 25 -4.49 -12.74 3.54
N VAL A 26 -5.57 -12.17 3.01
CA VAL A 26 -6.17 -10.94 3.56
C VAL A 26 -6.74 -11.22 4.94
N GLU A 27 -7.46 -12.32 5.10
CA GLU A 27 -8.04 -12.72 6.38
C GLU A 27 -6.96 -12.96 7.44
N ASP A 28 -5.90 -13.68 7.08
CA ASP A 28 -4.77 -13.95 7.96
C ASP A 28 -4.04 -12.66 8.36
N LEU A 29 -3.83 -11.74 7.41
CA LEU A 29 -3.18 -10.45 7.66
C LEU A 29 -4.04 -9.57 8.58
N LEU A 30 -5.36 -9.56 8.37
CA LEU A 30 -6.31 -8.84 9.23
C LEU A 30 -6.36 -9.43 10.64
N ALA A 31 -6.32 -10.77 10.78
CA ALA A 31 -6.24 -11.44 12.07
C ALA A 31 -4.94 -11.06 12.80
N ALA A 32 -3.80 -11.13 12.12
CA ALA A 32 -2.51 -10.72 12.68
C ALA A 32 -2.51 -9.24 13.10
N LEU A 33 -3.03 -8.34 12.25
CA LEU A 33 -3.17 -6.92 12.59
C LEU A 33 -4.12 -6.72 13.78
N ARG A 34 -5.17 -7.52 13.91
CA ARG A 34 -6.13 -7.47 15.01
C ARG A 34 -5.57 -7.92 16.35
N ASP A 35 -4.49 -8.70 16.36
CA ASP A 35 -3.83 -9.12 17.60
C ASP A 35 -2.78 -8.11 18.09
N LEU A 36 -2.35 -7.17 17.24
CA LEU A 36 -1.39 -6.14 17.63
C LEU A 36 -2.02 -5.09 18.56
N PRO A 37 -1.26 -4.54 19.52
CA PRO A 37 -1.71 -3.37 20.28
C PRO A 37 -1.85 -2.14 19.37
N LEU A 38 -2.73 -1.21 19.76
CA LEU A 38 -3.09 -0.05 18.93
C LEU A 38 -1.87 0.80 18.54
N GLU A 39 -0.92 0.98 19.46
CA GLU A 39 0.32 1.72 19.21
C GLU A 39 1.17 1.08 18.13
N THR A 40 1.36 -0.25 18.19
CA THR A 40 2.11 -0.99 17.17
C THR A 40 1.41 -0.93 15.81
N ARG A 41 0.07 -1.03 15.75
CA ARG A 41 -0.66 -0.86 14.49
C ARG A 41 -0.44 0.51 13.86
N ARG A 42 -0.42 1.57 14.68
CA ARG A 42 -0.12 2.93 14.21
C ARG A 42 1.30 3.02 13.68
N MET A 43 2.27 2.44 14.39
CA MET A 43 3.67 2.41 13.94
C MET A 43 3.84 1.69 12.60
N VAL A 44 3.16 0.56 12.39
CA VAL A 44 3.16 -0.15 11.11
C VAL A 44 2.59 0.72 10.00
N GLY A 45 1.46 1.39 10.24
CA GLY A 45 0.86 2.31 9.26
C GLY A 45 1.77 3.50 8.93
N LEU A 46 2.41 4.09 9.94
CA LEU A 46 3.37 5.19 9.74
C LEU A 46 4.61 4.73 8.97
N ALA A 47 5.11 3.53 9.24
CA ALA A 47 6.22 2.95 8.50
C ALA A 47 5.84 2.72 7.03
N ALA A 48 4.66 2.15 6.76
CA ALA A 48 4.17 1.97 5.40
C ALA A 48 4.02 3.31 4.64
N LEU A 49 3.49 4.34 5.31
CA LEU A 49 3.39 5.69 4.75
C LEU A 49 4.76 6.28 4.45
N ALA A 50 5.72 6.18 5.38
CA ALA A 50 7.07 6.71 5.18
C ALA A 50 7.78 6.02 4.01
N VAL A 51 7.67 4.70 3.92
CA VAL A 51 8.22 3.93 2.79
C VAL A 51 7.56 4.32 1.48
N GLY A 52 6.22 4.42 1.44
CA GLY A 52 5.49 4.84 0.24
C GLY A 52 5.91 6.25 -0.23
N MET A 53 6.06 7.18 0.70
CA MET A 53 6.54 8.53 0.39
C MET A 53 7.96 8.52 -0.17
N LEU A 54 8.86 7.72 0.42
CA LEU A 54 10.24 7.57 -0.04
C LEU A 54 10.30 6.97 -1.46
N LEU A 55 9.48 5.97 -1.77
CA LEU A 55 9.39 5.39 -3.11
C LEU A 55 8.91 6.40 -4.15
N VAL A 56 7.86 7.18 -3.84
CA VAL A 56 7.37 8.23 -4.73
C VAL A 56 8.44 9.31 -4.94
N TRP A 57 9.15 9.68 -3.88
CA TRP A 57 10.26 10.63 -3.98
C TRP A 57 11.39 10.10 -4.87
N VAL A 58 11.78 8.84 -4.73
CA VAL A 58 12.77 8.21 -5.62
C VAL A 58 12.29 8.21 -7.07
N ALA A 59 11.04 7.81 -7.33
CA ALA A 59 10.46 7.85 -8.68
C ALA A 59 10.46 9.27 -9.28
N ALA A 60 10.20 10.28 -8.45
CA ALA A 60 10.28 11.68 -8.84
C ALA A 60 11.70 12.07 -9.29
N ASN A 61 12.73 11.69 -8.51
CA ASN A 61 14.14 11.96 -8.84
C ASN A 61 14.61 11.22 -10.10
N LEU A 62 13.98 10.09 -10.44
CA LEU A 62 14.21 9.36 -11.68
C LEU A 62 13.49 9.98 -12.90
N GLY A 63 12.77 11.09 -12.72
CA GLY A 63 12.07 11.79 -13.80
C GLY A 63 10.69 11.23 -14.16
N VAL A 64 10.14 10.30 -13.36
CA VAL A 64 8.81 9.70 -13.63
C VAL A 64 7.67 10.71 -13.44
N LEU A 65 7.88 11.73 -12.60
CA LEU A 65 6.90 12.78 -12.32
C LEU A 65 7.17 14.08 -13.10
N GLY A 66 8.14 14.08 -14.02
CA GLY A 66 8.56 15.24 -14.83
C GLY A 66 7.83 15.34 -16.17
#